data_AF-A0A4R5DUT6-F1
#
_entry.id   AF-A0A4R5DUT6-F1
#
_cell.length_a   1.000
_cell.length_b   1.000
_cell.length_c   1.000
_cell.angle_alpha   90.00
_cell.angle_beta   90.00
_cell.angle_gamma   90.00
#
_symmetry.space_group_name_H-M   'P 1'
#
loop_
_entity.id
_entity.type
_entity.pdbx_description
1 polymer ?
#
loop_
_entity_poly.entity_id
_entity_poly.type
_entity_poly.pdbx_seq_one_letter_code
_entity_poly.pdbx_strand_id
1 'polypeptide(L)'
;MKISIKSLIAAIALSTVLVFNASANDKEAKKATGFGTGVYASKSGKINVSIDKFNNKPTVILLENSRGEVLYREITGKNETRVRRSLNMSDMPSGEYKLQIVSGGEKQTKTLELFDKQPERLISMK
;
A
#
# COMPACT_ATOMS: atom_id res chain seq x y z
N MET A 1 60.97 35.45 32.91
CA MET A 1 59.54 35.82 32.76
C MET A 1 58.69 34.58 32.94
N LYS A 2 57.66 34.67 33.80
CA LYS A 2 56.71 33.59 34.10
C LYS A 2 55.68 33.53 32.97
N ILE A 3 55.35 32.35 32.46
CA ILE A 3 54.16 32.16 31.63
C ILE A 3 53.41 30.95 32.17
N SER A 4 52.24 31.22 32.74
CA SER A 4 51.43 30.33 33.53
C SER A 4 50.62 29.35 32.67
N ILE A 5 50.51 28.11 33.16
CA ILE A 5 49.63 27.06 32.68
C ILE A 5 48.16 27.49 32.81
N LYS A 6 47.40 27.40 31.72
CA LYS A 6 45.93 27.37 31.77
C LYS A 6 45.42 26.17 30.97
N SER A 7 44.91 25.22 31.73
CA SER A 7 44.13 24.06 31.31
C SER A 7 42.94 24.45 30.43
N LEU A 8 42.70 23.70 29.35
CA LEU A 8 41.34 23.37 28.90
C LEU A 8 41.37 22.12 28.00
N ILE A 9 41.28 20.95 28.62
CA ILE A 9 40.90 19.72 27.92
C ILE A 9 39.37 19.73 27.82
N ALA A 10 38.85 20.01 26.64
CA ALA A 10 37.44 19.81 26.32
C ALA A 10 37.35 18.68 25.29
N ALA A 11 37.22 17.44 25.79
CA ALA A 11 36.84 16.29 25.00
C ALA A 11 35.36 16.46 24.61
N ILE A 12 35.09 16.91 23.39
CA ILE A 12 33.73 16.92 22.83
C ILE A 12 33.50 15.54 22.21
N ALA A 13 32.67 14.77 22.91
CA ALA A 13 32.21 13.45 22.53
C ALA A 13 31.57 13.43 21.12
N LEU A 14 31.81 12.34 20.40
CA LEU A 14 31.12 11.97 19.16
C LEU A 14 29.60 12.09 19.33
N SER A 15 28.98 13.10 18.71
CA SER A 15 27.54 13.07 18.44
C SER A 15 27.33 12.28 17.15
N THR A 16 26.73 11.10 17.29
CA THR A 16 26.22 10.31 16.18
C THR A 16 25.22 11.15 15.38
N VAL A 17 25.49 11.31 14.09
CA VAL A 17 24.53 11.93 13.16
C VAL A 17 23.34 10.97 13.05
N LEU A 18 22.21 11.32 13.66
CA LEU A 18 20.93 10.69 13.37
C LEU A 18 20.53 11.11 11.95
N VAL A 19 20.84 10.27 10.97
CA VAL A 19 20.35 10.46 9.60
C VAL A 19 18.87 10.07 9.59
N PHE A 20 17.99 11.05 9.77
CA PHE A 20 16.57 10.88 9.51
C PHE A 20 16.37 10.76 8.01
N ASN A 21 16.28 9.53 7.49
CA ASN A 21 15.73 9.28 6.16
C ASN A 21 14.22 9.51 6.21
N ALA A 22 13.80 10.77 6.17
CA ALA A 22 12.44 11.11 5.81
C ALA A 22 12.28 10.72 4.33
N SER A 23 11.72 9.54 4.08
CA SER A 23 11.17 9.22 2.76
C SER A 23 9.99 10.15 2.55
N ALA A 24 10.28 11.34 2.03
CA ALA A 24 9.28 12.19 1.42
C ALA A 24 8.71 11.37 0.27
N ASN A 25 7.54 10.79 0.47
CA ASN A 25 6.74 10.32 -0.64
C ASN A 25 6.33 11.58 -1.40
N ASP A 26 7.18 11.98 -2.35
CA ASP A 26 6.95 13.10 -3.26
C ASP A 26 5.49 13.06 -3.70
N LYS A 27 4.73 14.04 -3.23
CA LYS A 27 3.38 14.26 -3.74
C LYS A 27 3.56 14.96 -5.08
N GLU A 28 4.10 14.24 -6.06
CA GLU A 28 3.98 14.60 -7.46
C GLU A 28 2.50 14.91 -7.73
N ALA A 29 2.25 16.02 -8.42
CA ALA A 29 0.94 16.30 -8.96
C ALA A 29 0.51 15.06 -9.76
N LYS A 30 -0.50 14.34 -9.27
CA LYS A 30 -1.00 13.12 -9.92
C LYS A 30 -1.36 13.47 -11.34
N LYS A 31 -0.57 12.98 -12.30
CA LYS A 31 -0.93 13.01 -13.73
C LYS A 31 -2.35 12.48 -13.86
N ALA A 32 -3.17 13.15 -14.68
CA ALA A 32 -4.50 12.67 -15.00
C ALA A 32 -4.37 11.24 -15.53
N THR A 33 -4.96 10.28 -14.83
CA THR A 33 -4.87 8.88 -15.22
C THR A 33 -5.95 8.58 -16.25
N GLY A 34 -5.64 7.74 -17.23
CA GLY A 34 -6.57 7.23 -18.24
C GLY A 34 -7.66 6.32 -17.68
N PHE A 35 -7.74 6.16 -16.37
CA PHE A 35 -8.76 5.41 -15.65
C PHE A 35 -8.94 5.93 -14.23
N GLY A 36 -10.14 5.81 -13.68
CA GLY A 36 -10.46 6.01 -12.26
C GLY A 36 -10.59 4.68 -11.54
N THR A 37 -10.21 4.62 -10.26
CA THR A 37 -10.39 3.43 -9.42
C THR A 37 -11.14 3.72 -8.13
N GLY A 38 -11.97 2.77 -7.71
CA GLY A 38 -12.56 2.69 -6.38
C GLY A 38 -12.31 1.31 -5.80
N VAL A 39 -11.71 1.24 -4.62
CA VAL A 39 -11.38 -0.02 -3.94
C VAL A 39 -11.86 0.06 -2.50
N TYR A 40 -12.65 -0.93 -2.07
CA TYR A 40 -13.15 -1.00 -0.69
C TYR A 40 -13.42 -2.44 -0.26
N ALA A 41 -13.29 -2.71 1.04
CA ALA A 41 -13.67 -3.98 1.64
C ALA A 41 -15.17 -3.97 2.01
N SER A 42 -15.88 -5.07 1.75
CA SER A 42 -17.24 -5.30 2.24
C SER A 42 -17.22 -5.91 3.65
N LYS A 43 -18.33 -5.76 4.39
CA LYS A 43 -18.55 -6.46 5.66
C LYS A 43 -18.45 -7.99 5.54
N SER A 44 -18.71 -8.53 4.36
CA SER A 44 -18.59 -9.96 4.06
C SER A 44 -17.15 -10.44 3.83
N GLY A 45 -16.14 -9.57 3.93
CA GLY A 45 -14.74 -9.94 3.72
C GLY A 45 -14.32 -10.03 2.25
N LYS A 46 -15.05 -9.36 1.35
CA LYS A 46 -14.69 -9.25 -0.07
C LYS A 46 -14.05 -7.91 -0.35
N ILE A 47 -13.06 -7.87 -1.24
CA ILE A 47 -12.53 -6.62 -1.79
C ILE A 47 -13.27 -6.32 -3.09
N ASN A 48 -13.93 -5.19 -3.16
CA ASN A 48 -14.58 -4.71 -4.36
C ASN A 48 -13.66 -3.73 -5.09
N VAL A 49 -13.40 -4.02 -6.36
CA VAL A 49 -12.55 -3.24 -7.25
C VAL A 49 -13.42 -2.69 -8.36
N SER A 50 -13.38 -1.38 -8.51
CA SER A 50 -14.14 -0.62 -9.49
C SER A 50 -13.20 0.18 -10.35
N ILE A 51 -13.30 0.03 -11.66
CA ILE A 51 -12.45 0.72 -12.62
C ILE A 51 -13.34 1.33 -13.69
N ASP A 52 -13.24 2.64 -13.86
CA ASP A 52 -13.84 3.35 -14.98
C ASP A 52 -12.71 3.78 -15.91
N LYS A 53 -12.75 3.32 -17.16
CA LYS A 53 -11.70 3.56 -18.15
C LYS A 53 -12.07 4.75 -19.01
N PHE A 54 -11.12 5.68 -19.16
CA PHE A 54 -11.24 6.89 -19.99
C PHE A 54 -10.46 6.74 -21.30
N ASN A 55 -9.91 5.55 -21.57
CA ASN A 55 -9.22 5.19 -22.81
C ASN A 55 -9.50 3.72 -23.20
N ASN A 56 -9.15 3.35 -24.43
CA ASN A 56 -9.35 1.99 -24.96
C ASN A 56 -8.13 1.07 -24.75
N LYS A 57 -7.39 1.27 -23.65
CA LYS A 57 -6.25 0.41 -23.31
C LYS A 57 -6.72 -0.81 -22.53
N PRO A 58 -6.07 -1.98 -22.69
CA PRO A 58 -6.32 -3.10 -21.80
C PRO A 58 -5.85 -2.73 -20.39
N THR A 59 -6.63 -3.11 -19.37
CA THR A 59 -6.28 -2.87 -17.97
C THR A 59 -6.02 -4.20 -17.28
N VAL A 60 -4.90 -4.32 -16.60
CA VAL A 60 -4.53 -5.47 -15.76
C VAL A 60 -4.95 -5.18 -14.32
N ILE A 61 -5.63 -6.13 -13.71
CA ILE A 61 -5.91 -6.17 -12.27
C ILE A 61 -5.04 -7.27 -11.69
N LEU A 62 -4.23 -6.94 -10.69
CA LEU A 62 -3.26 -7.86 -10.10
C LEU A 62 -3.33 -7.76 -8.58
N LEU A 63 -3.51 -8.89 -7.89
CA LEU A 63 -3.44 -9.00 -6.44
C LEU A 63 -2.27 -9.89 -6.06
N GLU A 64 -1.40 -9.37 -5.20
CA GLU A 64 -0.23 -10.07 -4.67
C GLU A 64 -0.24 -10.05 -3.15
N ASN A 65 0.36 -11.05 -2.52
CA ASN A 65 0.68 -10.98 -1.09
C ASN A 65 2.04 -10.30 -0.85
N SER A 66 2.42 -10.17 0.42
CA SER A 66 3.70 -9.58 0.83
C SER A 66 4.95 -10.29 0.28
N ARG A 67 4.84 -11.57 -0.11
CA ARG A 67 5.92 -12.35 -0.74
C ARG A 67 6.01 -12.13 -2.26
N GLY A 68 5.10 -11.34 -2.83
CA GLY A 68 4.99 -11.15 -4.29
C GLY A 68 4.32 -12.32 -5.01
N GLU A 69 3.68 -13.25 -4.29
CA GLU A 69 2.93 -14.33 -4.92
C GLU A 69 1.64 -13.75 -5.51
N VAL A 70 1.41 -14.03 -6.80
CA VAL A 70 0.21 -13.59 -7.52
C VAL A 70 -0.98 -14.45 -7.13
N LEU A 71 -1.95 -13.86 -6.45
CA LEU A 71 -3.17 -14.52 -6.00
C LEU A 71 -4.33 -14.32 -6.96
N TYR A 72 -4.32 -13.22 -7.70
CA TYR A 72 -5.33 -12.94 -8.72
C TYR A 72 -4.73 -12.11 -9.83
N ARG A 73 -5.06 -12.46 -11.08
CA ARG A 73 -4.68 -11.68 -12.26
C ARG A 73 -5.76 -11.73 -13.31
N GLU A 74 -6.19 -10.57 -13.78
CA GLU A 74 -7.14 -10.44 -14.88
C GLU A 74 -6.66 -9.37 -15.87
N ILE A 75 -6.83 -9.63 -17.17
CA ILE A 75 -6.66 -8.62 -18.22
C ILE A 75 -8.04 -8.32 -18.79
N THR A 76 -8.45 -7.07 -18.70
CA THR A 76 -9.74 -6.58 -19.19
C THR A 76 -9.67 -6.21 -20.67
N GLY A 77 -10.79 -6.33 -21.36
CA GLY A 77 -10.90 -6.03 -22.78
C GLY A 77 -10.67 -4.55 -23.08
N LYS A 78 -10.16 -4.23 -24.28
CA LYS A 78 -9.94 -2.84 -24.72
C LYS A 78 -11.24 -2.02 -24.74
N ASN A 79 -12.35 -2.65 -25.14
CA ASN A 79 -13.66 -2.03 -25.31
C ASN A 79 -14.49 -2.01 -24.03
N GLU A 80 -14.02 -2.64 -22.95
CA GLU A 80 -14.70 -2.55 -21.65
C GLU A 80 -14.42 -1.18 -21.06
N THR A 81 -15.47 -0.37 -20.86
CA THR A 81 -15.35 0.98 -20.31
C THR A 81 -15.50 1.02 -18.79
N ARG A 82 -16.16 0.02 -18.21
CA ARG A 82 -16.35 -0.14 -16.76
C ARG A 82 -16.10 -1.57 -16.36
N VAL A 83 -15.28 -1.76 -15.33
CA VAL A 83 -14.92 -3.07 -14.80
C VAL A 83 -15.22 -3.08 -13.32
N ARG A 84 -15.95 -4.10 -12.86
CA ARG A 84 -16.34 -4.29 -11.46
C ARG A 84 -16.02 -5.72 -11.06
N ARG A 85 -15.17 -5.90 -10.06
CA ARG A 85 -14.74 -7.21 -9.55
C ARG A 85 -14.91 -7.26 -8.05
N SER A 86 -15.33 -8.43 -7.55
CA SER A 86 -15.44 -8.72 -6.12
C SER A 86 -14.55 -9.92 -5.84
N LEU A 87 -13.44 -9.67 -5.16
CA LEU A 87 -12.45 -10.69 -4.81
C LEU A 87 -12.79 -11.22 -3.42
N ASN A 88 -13.01 -12.53 -3.30
CA ASN A 88 -13.25 -13.15 -2.02
C ASN A 88 -11.92 -13.33 -1.27
N MET A 89 -11.83 -12.79 -0.06
CA MET A 89 -10.64 -12.91 0.79
C MET A 89 -10.89 -13.69 2.07
N SER A 90 -12.04 -14.36 2.19
CA SER A 90 -12.46 -15.00 3.45
C SER A 90 -11.50 -16.09 3.92
N ASP A 91 -10.86 -16.78 2.97
CA ASP A 91 -9.93 -17.90 3.24
C ASP A 91 -8.46 -17.48 3.10
N MET A 92 -8.20 -16.18 2.97
CA MET A 92 -6.84 -15.65 2.86
C MET A 92 -6.26 -15.44 4.26
N PRO A 93 -4.99 -15.81 4.51
CA PRO A 93 -4.34 -15.54 5.78
C PRO A 93 -4.31 -14.04 6.11
N SER A 94 -4.29 -13.71 7.40
CA SER A 94 -3.93 -12.36 7.84
C SER A 94 -2.60 -11.90 7.24
N GLY A 95 -2.54 -10.64 6.83
CA GLY A 95 -1.33 -10.06 6.26
C GLY A 95 -1.57 -8.88 5.32
N GLU A 96 -0.47 -8.40 4.74
CA GLU A 96 -0.47 -7.33 3.74
C GLU A 96 -0.64 -7.90 2.32
N TYR A 97 -1.51 -7.24 1.55
CA TYR A 97 -1.79 -7.53 0.16
C TYR A 97 -1.68 -6.26 -0.69
N LYS A 98 -1.21 -6.41 -1.92
CA LYS A 98 -1.05 -5.32 -2.89
C LYS A 98 -1.97 -5.56 -4.07
N LEU A 99 -2.93 -4.65 -4.24
CA LEU A 99 -3.77 -4.58 -5.43
C LEU A 99 -3.18 -3.54 -6.39
N GLN A 100 -2.83 -3.98 -7.59
CA GLN A 100 -2.32 -3.14 -8.66
C GLN A 100 -3.30 -3.10 -9.82
N ILE A 101 -3.55 -1.89 -10.33
CA ILE A 101 -4.30 -1.64 -11.54
C ILE A 101 -3.35 -0.98 -12.53
N VAL A 102 -3.09 -1.65 -13.66
CA VAL A 102 -2.15 -1.19 -14.69
C VAL A 102 -2.89 -1.00 -16.01
N SER A 103 -2.85 0.19 -16.59
CA SER A 103 -3.50 0.47 -17.88
C SER A 103 -2.68 1.45 -18.70
N GLY A 104 -2.34 1.10 -19.94
CA GLY A 104 -1.66 2.02 -20.86
C GLY A 104 -0.31 2.56 -20.38
N GLY A 105 0.40 1.84 -19.49
CA GLY A 105 1.66 2.28 -18.88
C GLY A 105 1.51 3.02 -17.55
N GLU A 106 0.29 3.38 -17.16
CA GLU A 106 -0.03 3.93 -15.85
C GLU A 106 -0.29 2.80 -14.85
N LYS A 107 0.10 3.01 -13.58
CA LYS A 107 -0.09 2.06 -12.49
C LYS A 107 -0.66 2.76 -11.26
N GLN A 108 -1.71 2.17 -10.68
CA GLN A 108 -2.22 2.54 -9.36
C GLN A 108 -2.09 1.34 -8.43
N THR A 109 -1.45 1.53 -7.28
CA THR A 109 -1.28 0.50 -6.24
C THR A 109 -2.10 0.85 -5.01
N LYS A 110 -2.76 -0.14 -4.42
CA LYS A 110 -3.46 -0.05 -3.14
C LYS A 110 -2.97 -1.18 -2.24
N THR A 111 -2.45 -0.79 -1.08
CA THR A 111 -2.09 -1.74 -0.02
C THR A 111 -3.33 -2.00 0.85
N LEU A 112 -3.55 -3.26 1.18
CA LEU A 112 -4.67 -3.74 1.97
C LEU A 112 -4.13 -4.61 3.09
N GLU A 113 -4.61 -4.39 4.31
CA GLU A 113 -4.27 -5.22 5.47
C GLU A 113 -5.48 -6.07 5.83
N LEU A 114 -5.26 -7.38 5.92
CA LEU A 114 -6.26 -8.33 6.38
C LEU A 114 -5.93 -8.77 7.81
N PHE A 115 -6.96 -8.74 8.64
CA PHE A 115 -6.90 -9.19 10.03
C PHE A 115 -7.88 -10.34 10.23
N ASP A 116 -7.48 -11.32 11.03
CA ASP A 116 -8.34 -12.43 11.40
C ASP A 116 -9.58 -11.89 12.13
N LYS A 117 -10.72 -12.50 11.82
CA LYS A 117 -11.95 -12.22 12.55
C LYS A 117 -11.74 -12.64 14.00
N GLN A 118 -11.68 -11.67 14.90
CA GLN A 118 -11.66 -11.93 16.33
C GLN A 118 -12.89 -12.78 16.68
N PRO A 119 -12.74 -13.91 17.39
CA PRO A 119 -13.90 -14.69 17.80
C PRO A 119 -14.76 -13.85 18.73
N GLU A 120 -16.03 -13.63 18.37
CA GLU A 120 -16.99 -13.01 19.26
C GLU A 120 -17.15 -13.92 20.49
N ARG A 121 -16.70 -13.44 21.66
CA ARG A 121 -16.94 -14.14 22.91
C ARG A 121 -18.41 -13.97 23.27
N LEU A 122 -19.20 -15.02 23.08
CA LEU A 122 -20.52 -15.14 23.69
C LEU A 122 -20.34 -15.32 25.19
N ILE A 123 -20.59 -14.27 25.97
CA ILE A 123 -20.64 -14.39 27.43
C ILE A 123 -22.05 -14.84 27.80
N SER A 124 -22.21 -16.09 28.20
CA SER A 124 -23.44 -16.59 28.80
C SER A 124 -23.49 -16.14 30.26
N MET A 125 -24.44 -15.28 30.63
CA MET A 125 -24.79 -15.06 32.03
C MET A 125 -25.80 -16.14 32.44
N LYS A 126 -25.51 -16.85 33.54
CA LYS A 126 -26.40 -17.84 34.16
C LYS A 126 -26.85 -17.30 35.52
#